data_AF-A0A3P3R071-F1
#
_entry.id   AF-A0A3P3R071-F1
#
_cell.length_a   1.000
_cell.length_b   1.000
_cell.length_c   1.000
_cell.angle_alpha   90.00
_cell.angle_beta   90.00
_cell.angle_gamma   90.00
#
_symmetry.space_group_name_H-M   'P 1'
#
loop_
_entity.id
_entity.type
_entity.pdbx_description
1 polymer ?
#
loop_
_entity_poly.entity_id
_entity_poly.type
_entity_poly.pdbx_seq_one_letter_code
_entity_poly.pdbx_strand_id
1 'polypeptide(L)'
;MKSSIIEVLQQYDNFAELKEFSEYGNGHINDTYLLDYEGIGKIILQKINKSIFKEPKKLMENIALVTSFLRDKIEKNGGDPDRETLNLIKTKDGQSFYEDSKGDIWRAYNFISDTICYEQVTNAKEFYESGFAFGNFQNLLADFPVNKLSEVIKNFHNTEDRFVTFKAQINEDPLGRVKDVKEEIDFFLNREEYTHIFNRALANNEISLKVTHNDTKLNNILFDKDTKKALCVIDLDTIMPGVAAFDFGDSIRFGANKGLEDEPDLSKVGLDIELFEAFTRGFLEACGKSLNKREIEILHMGAIVMTYECGIRFLGDYIAGDKYFKIARENHNLDRARTQIKLISDMEEHIEEMKKIVEKYI
;
A
#
# COMPACT_ATOMS: atom_id res chain seq x y z
N MET A 1 20.01 13.36 -15.92
CA MET A 1 19.75 13.18 -14.48
C MET A 1 20.43 14.29 -13.68
N LYS A 2 21.75 14.49 -13.76
CA LYS A 2 22.43 15.58 -13.03
C LYS A 2 21.89 16.99 -13.32
N SER A 3 21.59 17.32 -14.58
CA SER A 3 21.08 18.67 -14.93
C SER A 3 19.66 18.95 -14.42
N SER A 4 18.76 17.95 -14.48
CA SER A 4 17.39 18.08 -13.97
C SER A 4 17.36 18.15 -12.44
N ILE A 5 18.23 17.41 -11.76
CA ILE A 5 18.34 17.49 -10.29
C ILE A 5 18.83 18.88 -9.86
N ILE A 6 19.85 19.44 -10.50
CA ILE A 6 20.33 20.79 -10.17
C ILE A 6 19.20 21.83 -10.35
N GLU A 7 18.46 21.75 -11.45
CA GLU A 7 17.30 22.60 -11.70
C GLU A 7 16.27 22.49 -10.57
N VAL A 8 15.90 21.27 -10.19
CA VAL A 8 14.92 20.98 -9.14
C VAL A 8 15.40 21.51 -7.78
N LEU A 9 16.67 21.30 -7.43
CA LEU A 9 17.24 21.76 -6.16
C LEU A 9 17.26 23.29 -6.03
N GLN A 10 17.36 24.02 -7.14
CA GLN A 10 17.28 25.48 -7.13
C GLN A 10 15.88 26.02 -6.75
N GLN A 11 14.84 25.18 -6.81
CA GLN A 11 13.46 25.57 -6.52
C GLN A 11 13.07 25.41 -5.06
N TYR A 12 13.84 24.67 -4.28
CA TYR A 12 13.66 24.60 -2.83
C TYR A 12 14.51 25.69 -2.17
N ASP A 13 14.09 26.17 -1.00
CA ASP A 13 14.79 27.23 -0.27
C ASP A 13 16.28 26.92 -0.07
N ASN A 14 17.08 27.97 0.10
CA ASN A 14 18.55 27.91 0.18
C ASN A 14 19.00 26.98 1.31
N PHE A 15 19.05 25.70 1.02
CA PHE A 15 19.73 24.76 1.85
C PHE A 15 21.22 25.15 1.88
N ALA A 16 21.86 24.92 3.02
CA ALA A 16 23.30 25.11 3.19
C ALA A 16 24.11 24.30 2.16
N GLU A 17 25.42 24.26 2.29
CA GLU A 17 26.24 23.42 1.41
C GLU A 17 25.76 21.95 1.46
N LEU A 18 25.44 21.38 0.29
CA LEU A 18 25.05 19.98 0.12
C LEU A 18 26.27 19.11 0.37
N LYS A 19 26.25 18.32 1.45
CA LYS A 19 27.36 17.43 1.82
C LYS A 19 27.36 16.15 1.00
N GLU A 20 26.19 15.54 0.86
CA GLU A 20 26.06 14.22 0.23
C GLU A 20 24.78 14.13 -0.58
N PHE A 21 24.88 13.45 -1.73
CA PHE A 21 23.77 13.08 -2.60
C PHE A 21 23.92 11.61 -2.98
N SER A 22 22.91 10.80 -2.68
CA SER A 22 22.90 9.37 -3.00
C SER A 22 21.50 8.87 -3.38
N GLU A 23 21.43 7.80 -4.17
CA GLU A 23 20.19 7.03 -4.33
C GLU A 23 19.83 6.39 -2.99
N TYR A 24 18.54 6.33 -2.68
CA TYR A 24 18.08 5.92 -1.35
C TYR A 24 16.87 4.98 -1.41
N GLY A 25 16.93 3.92 -0.59
CA GLY A 25 15.85 2.97 -0.40
C GLY A 25 15.80 1.84 -1.44
N ASN A 26 14.85 0.93 -1.24
CA ASN A 26 14.62 -0.25 -2.09
C ASN A 26 13.34 -0.12 -2.95
N GLY A 27 12.76 1.08 -3.04
CA GLY A 27 11.51 1.34 -3.74
C GLY A 27 11.55 0.97 -5.23
N HIS A 28 10.44 0.47 -5.77
CA HIS A 28 10.37 -0.01 -7.16
C HIS A 28 9.65 0.93 -8.13
N ILE A 29 9.00 1.98 -7.60
CA ILE A 29 8.11 2.87 -8.35
C ILE A 29 8.85 4.17 -8.70
N ASN A 30 9.15 5.02 -7.71
CA ASN A 30 9.78 6.33 -7.90
C ASN A 30 11.29 6.28 -7.76
N ASP A 31 11.99 7.20 -8.44
CA ASP A 31 13.41 7.44 -8.18
C ASP A 31 13.54 8.26 -6.90
N THR A 32 14.23 7.71 -5.90
CA THR A 32 14.35 8.30 -4.55
C THR A 32 15.81 8.62 -4.24
N TYR A 33 16.05 9.83 -3.74
CA TYR A 33 17.37 10.34 -3.41
C TYR A 33 17.40 10.89 -1.98
N LEU A 34 18.50 10.63 -1.27
CA LEU A 34 18.81 11.23 0.02
C LEU A 34 19.78 12.39 -0.16
N LEU A 35 19.44 13.54 0.39
CA LEU A 35 20.27 14.73 0.39
C LEU A 35 20.60 15.10 1.83
N ASP A 36 21.90 15.24 2.13
CA ASP A 36 22.38 15.66 3.45
C ASP A 36 22.93 17.09 3.37
N TYR A 37 22.31 18.02 4.10
CA TYR A 37 22.67 19.43 4.13
C TYR A 37 23.28 19.82 5.47
N GLU A 38 24.40 20.57 5.42
CA GLU A 38 25.06 21.05 6.62
C GLU A 38 24.14 21.88 7.52
N GLY A 39 23.97 21.46 8.79
CA GLY A 39 23.20 22.24 9.77
C GLY A 39 21.68 22.27 9.55
N ILE A 40 21.19 21.68 8.46
CA ILE A 40 19.74 21.57 8.15
C ILE A 40 19.28 20.12 8.32
N GLY A 41 20.15 19.15 8.03
CA GLY A 41 19.83 17.73 8.13
C GLY A 41 19.46 17.12 6.79
N LYS A 42 18.79 15.97 6.85
CA LYS A 42 18.52 15.11 5.70
C LYS A 42 17.16 15.39 5.07
N ILE A 43 17.09 15.21 3.75
CA ILE A 43 15.88 15.41 2.93
C ILE A 43 15.75 14.25 1.97
N ILE A 44 14.49 13.81 1.75
CA ILE A 44 14.15 12.87 0.69
C ILE A 44 13.66 13.65 -0.52
N LEU A 45 14.34 13.52 -1.66
CA LEU A 45 13.90 14.04 -2.95
C LEU A 45 13.41 12.87 -3.81
N GLN A 46 12.21 13.01 -4.39
CA GLN A 46 11.64 11.97 -5.24
C GLN A 46 11.22 12.52 -6.60
N LYS A 47 11.53 11.75 -7.64
CA LYS A 47 10.97 11.92 -8.98
C LYS A 47 9.81 10.94 -9.16
N ILE A 48 8.62 11.47 -9.44
CA ILE A 48 7.42 10.65 -9.57
C ILE A 48 7.44 9.86 -10.88
N ASN A 49 7.12 8.58 -10.80
CA ASN A 49 7.06 7.71 -11.97
C ASN A 49 5.79 7.92 -12.80
N LYS A 50 5.93 8.68 -13.89
CA LYS A 50 4.83 8.95 -14.85
C LYS A 50 4.40 7.76 -15.70
N SER A 51 5.18 6.68 -15.77
CA SER A 51 4.74 5.48 -16.48
C SER A 51 3.61 4.79 -15.72
N ILE A 52 3.57 4.96 -14.40
CA ILE A 52 2.55 4.40 -13.50
C ILE A 52 1.50 5.47 -13.19
N PHE A 53 1.93 6.62 -12.67
CA PHE A 53 1.03 7.72 -12.33
C PHE A 53 0.82 8.64 -13.53
N LYS A 54 -0.29 8.44 -14.24
CA LYS A 54 -0.63 9.22 -15.44
C LYS A 54 -1.04 10.66 -15.13
N GLU A 55 -1.50 10.92 -13.91
CA GLU A 55 -1.91 12.24 -13.43
C GLU A 55 -1.14 12.63 -12.15
N PRO A 56 0.19 12.80 -12.22
CA PRO A 56 1.04 12.99 -11.02
C PRO A 56 0.70 14.27 -10.23
N LYS A 57 0.05 15.26 -10.86
CA LYS A 57 -0.44 16.47 -10.17
C LYS A 57 -1.57 16.16 -9.20
N LYS A 58 -2.54 15.31 -9.59
CA LYS A 58 -3.63 14.84 -8.71
C LYS A 58 -3.09 14.03 -7.53
N LEU A 59 -2.07 13.20 -7.78
CA LEU A 59 -1.35 12.49 -6.72
C LEU A 59 -0.77 13.48 -5.71
N MET A 60 -0.08 14.52 -6.18
CA MET A 60 0.48 15.54 -5.27
C MET A 60 -0.57 16.37 -4.54
N GLU A 61 -1.72 16.63 -5.16
CA GLU A 61 -2.88 17.25 -4.50
C GLU A 61 -3.40 16.38 -3.35
N ASN A 62 -3.60 15.08 -3.60
CA ASN A 62 -4.02 14.12 -2.56
C ASN A 62 -3.03 14.09 -1.39
N ILE A 63 -1.73 13.93 -1.68
CA ILE A 63 -0.70 13.88 -0.63
C ILE A 63 -0.69 15.19 0.16
N ALA A 64 -0.70 16.35 -0.50
CA ALA A 64 -0.67 17.63 0.19
C ALA A 64 -1.89 17.84 1.10
N LEU A 65 -3.08 17.42 0.66
CA LEU A 65 -4.30 17.47 1.47
C LEU A 65 -4.22 16.55 2.68
N VAL A 66 -3.79 15.30 2.48
CA VAL A 66 -3.71 14.31 3.55
C VAL A 66 -2.64 14.68 4.57
N THR A 67 -1.42 14.99 4.14
CA THR A 67 -0.32 15.30 5.08
C THR A 67 -0.61 16.55 5.89
N SER A 68 -1.22 17.58 5.27
CA SER A 68 -1.63 18.78 6.01
C SER A 68 -2.72 18.46 7.04
N PHE A 69 -3.69 17.62 6.69
CA PHE A 69 -4.75 17.23 7.60
C PHE A 69 -4.23 16.37 8.77
N LEU A 70 -3.34 15.42 8.48
CA LEU A 70 -2.69 14.57 9.48
C LEU A 70 -1.88 15.43 10.44
N ARG A 71 -1.07 16.36 9.93
CA ARG A 71 -0.29 17.31 10.75
C ARG A 71 -1.19 18.04 11.75
N ASP A 72 -2.25 18.69 11.26
CA ASP A 72 -3.19 19.42 12.11
C ASP A 72 -3.86 18.52 13.16
N LYS A 73 -4.19 17.27 12.80
CA LYS A 73 -4.86 16.31 13.68
C LYS A 73 -3.89 15.79 14.76
N ILE A 74 -2.65 15.48 14.40
CA ILE A 74 -1.58 15.02 15.28
C ILE A 74 -1.23 16.11 16.29
N GLU A 75 -1.03 17.36 15.85
CA GLU A 75 -0.76 18.51 16.74
C GLU A 75 -1.89 18.70 17.77
N LYS A 76 -3.15 18.62 17.34
CA LYS A 76 -4.31 18.73 18.25
C LYS A 76 -4.40 17.60 19.26
N ASN A 77 -3.91 16.42 18.90
CA ASN A 77 -3.85 15.26 19.80
C ASN A 77 -2.61 15.29 20.71
N GLY A 78 -1.73 16.29 20.58
CA GLY A 78 -0.51 16.44 21.38
C GLY A 78 0.64 15.55 20.93
N GLY A 79 0.62 15.06 19.69
CA GLY A 79 1.71 14.32 19.07
C GLY A 79 2.77 15.21 18.43
N ASP A 80 3.76 14.58 17.80
CA ASP A 80 4.84 15.19 17.06
C ASP A 80 4.61 15.06 15.54
N PRO A 81 4.01 16.08 14.88
CA PRO A 81 3.72 16.02 13.45
C PRO A 81 4.97 15.96 12.57
N ASP A 82 6.14 16.37 13.06
CA ASP A 82 7.39 16.34 12.30
C ASP A 82 7.92 14.90 12.16
N ARG A 83 7.45 14.01 13.04
CA ARG A 83 7.82 12.59 13.07
C ARG A 83 6.69 11.64 12.71
N GLU A 84 5.43 11.97 13.01
CA GLU A 84 4.28 11.07 12.88
C GLU A 84 3.56 11.15 11.52
N THR A 85 3.95 12.09 10.64
CA THR A 85 3.47 12.14 9.25
C THR A 85 4.54 12.67 8.29
N LEU A 86 4.35 12.45 6.99
CA LEU A 86 5.24 13.00 5.97
C LEU A 86 5.08 14.51 5.87
N ASN A 87 6.21 15.23 5.85
CA ASN A 87 6.21 16.68 5.78
C ASN A 87 6.80 17.16 4.44
N LEU A 88 5.91 17.64 3.56
CA LEU A 88 6.30 18.20 2.26
C LEU A 88 7.10 19.49 2.45
N ILE A 89 8.26 19.55 1.82
CA ILE A 89 9.02 20.79 1.69
C ILE A 89 8.44 21.57 0.53
N LYS A 90 8.07 22.82 0.77
CA LYS A 90 7.55 23.70 -0.28
C LYS A 90 8.66 24.25 -1.15
N THR A 91 8.36 24.45 -2.42
CA THR A 91 9.19 25.25 -3.33
C THR A 91 9.16 26.73 -2.92
N LYS A 92 10.06 27.53 -3.48
CA LYS A 92 10.18 28.98 -3.24
C LYS A 92 8.90 29.76 -3.55
N ASP A 93 8.07 29.27 -4.46
CA ASP A 93 6.76 29.81 -4.82
C ASP A 93 5.60 29.16 -4.03
N GLY A 94 5.91 28.38 -2.99
CA GLY A 94 4.94 27.81 -2.06
C GLY A 94 4.22 26.54 -2.53
N GLN A 95 4.64 25.93 -3.65
CA GLN A 95 4.03 24.72 -4.18
C GLN A 95 4.53 23.45 -3.46
N SER A 96 3.72 22.38 -3.48
CA SER A 96 4.06 21.08 -2.90
C SER A 96 4.99 20.21 -3.76
N PHE A 97 5.19 20.60 -5.02
CA PHE A 97 6.00 19.89 -6.00
C PHE A 97 6.53 20.87 -7.04
N TYR A 98 7.53 20.44 -7.82
CA TYR A 98 8.06 21.17 -8.96
C TYR A 98 7.97 20.33 -10.23
N GLU A 99 7.64 20.96 -11.35
CA GLU A 99 7.68 20.38 -12.70
C GLU A 99 8.94 20.88 -13.41
N ASP A 100 9.88 19.97 -13.72
CA ASP A 100 11.13 20.35 -14.37
C ASP A 100 10.95 20.70 -15.85
N SER A 101 12.02 21.20 -16.48
CA SER A 101 12.04 21.56 -17.90
C SER A 101 11.72 20.41 -18.88
N LYS A 102 11.70 19.16 -18.41
CA LYS A 102 11.30 17.96 -19.17
C LYS A 102 9.88 17.51 -18.84
N GLY A 103 9.19 18.30 -18.02
CA GLY A 103 7.86 18.07 -17.50
C GLY A 103 7.82 17.11 -16.30
N ASP A 104 8.94 16.56 -15.84
CA ASP A 104 8.97 15.57 -14.75
C ASP A 104 8.58 16.19 -13.41
N ILE A 105 7.80 15.46 -12.62
CA ILE A 105 7.28 15.96 -11.34
C ILE A 105 8.19 15.48 -10.21
N TRP A 106 8.60 16.43 -9.38
CA TRP A 106 9.50 16.24 -8.27
C TRP A 106 8.88 16.75 -6.98
N ARG A 107 9.10 16.03 -5.88
CA ARG A 107 8.68 16.44 -4.53
C ARG A 107 9.82 16.24 -3.54
N ALA A 108 9.79 16.97 -2.43
CA ALA A 108 10.73 16.80 -1.34
C ALA A 108 10.01 16.64 0.00
N TYR A 109 10.56 15.79 0.87
CA TYR A 109 10.10 15.58 2.24
C TYR A 109 11.23 15.82 3.24
N ASN A 110 10.88 16.27 4.45
CA ASN A 110 11.78 16.17 5.59
C ASN A 110 12.11 14.70 5.85
N PHE A 111 13.38 14.39 6.12
CA PHE A 111 13.77 13.05 6.54
C PHE A 111 13.39 12.81 7.99
N ILE A 112 12.66 11.73 8.27
CA ILE A 112 12.26 11.37 9.63
C ILE A 112 13.39 10.53 10.26
N SER A 113 14.20 11.18 11.10
CA SER A 113 15.36 10.55 11.75
C SER A 113 14.97 9.59 12.87
N ASP A 114 15.96 8.77 13.27
CA ASP A 114 15.85 7.82 14.38
C ASP A 114 14.71 6.81 14.18
N THR A 115 14.58 6.37 12.92
CA THR A 115 13.61 5.37 12.49
C THR A 115 14.30 4.13 11.95
N ILE A 116 13.54 3.03 11.92
CA ILE A 116 13.87 1.80 11.23
C ILE A 116 12.68 1.38 10.39
N CYS A 117 12.98 0.65 9.32
CA CYS A 117 11.99 0.08 8.42
C CYS A 117 12.25 -1.43 8.35
N TYR A 118 11.19 -2.22 8.42
CA TYR A 118 11.28 -3.68 8.34
C TYR A 118 10.83 -4.14 6.95
N GLU A 119 11.62 -4.99 6.31
CA GLU A 119 11.28 -5.54 4.98
C GLU A 119 10.32 -6.74 5.07
N GLN A 120 10.30 -7.44 6.21
CA GLN A 120 9.44 -8.59 6.44
C GLN A 120 9.02 -8.64 7.91
N VAL A 121 7.81 -9.14 8.16
CA VAL A 121 7.34 -9.46 9.51
C VAL A 121 8.13 -10.65 10.05
N THR A 122 8.80 -10.48 11.19
CA THR A 122 9.55 -11.57 11.83
C THR A 122 8.87 -12.13 13.08
N ASN A 123 7.92 -11.37 13.65
CA ASN A 123 7.21 -11.76 14.87
C ASN A 123 5.86 -11.02 15.02
N ALA A 124 4.99 -11.57 15.87
CA ALA A 124 3.66 -11.03 16.14
C ALA A 124 3.65 -9.59 16.71
N LYS A 125 4.71 -9.18 17.42
CA LYS A 125 4.78 -7.80 17.97
C LYS A 125 4.96 -6.77 16.86
N GLU A 126 5.85 -7.03 15.90
CA GLU A 126 6.04 -6.17 14.73
C GLU A 126 4.75 -6.03 13.92
N PHE A 127 4.03 -7.14 13.76
CA PHE A 127 2.79 -7.12 12.98
C PHE A 127 1.61 -6.50 13.73
N TYR A 128 1.57 -6.61 15.06
CA TYR A 128 0.66 -5.82 15.90
C TYR A 128 0.92 -4.31 15.74
N GLU A 129 2.18 -3.87 15.81
CA GLU A 129 2.51 -2.45 15.62
C GLU A 129 2.20 -1.96 14.20
N SER A 130 2.36 -2.83 13.19
CA SER A 130 1.92 -2.56 11.82
C SER A 130 0.40 -2.33 11.73
N GLY A 131 -0.38 -3.24 12.34
CA GLY A 131 -1.82 -3.08 12.46
C GLY A 131 -2.19 -1.78 13.15
N PHE A 132 -1.53 -1.47 14.27
CA PHE A 132 -1.73 -0.23 15.00
C PHE A 132 -1.45 1.01 14.13
N ALA A 133 -0.39 1.00 13.32
CA ALA A 133 -0.05 2.11 12.43
C ALA A 133 -1.17 2.41 11.42
N PHE A 134 -1.62 1.40 10.68
CA PHE A 134 -2.66 1.57 9.67
C PHE A 134 -4.05 1.79 10.28
N GLY A 135 -4.33 1.21 11.45
CA GLY A 135 -5.55 1.49 12.18
C GLY A 135 -5.58 2.94 12.70
N ASN A 136 -4.47 3.44 13.24
CA ASN A 136 -4.35 4.83 13.67
C ASN A 136 -4.43 5.79 12.47
N PHE A 137 -3.88 5.39 11.32
CA PHE A 137 -4.00 6.15 10.07
C PHE A 137 -5.48 6.33 9.67
N GLN A 138 -6.27 5.26 9.71
CA GLN A 138 -7.72 5.32 9.48
C GLN A 138 -8.43 6.22 10.51
N ASN A 139 -8.05 6.13 11.78
CA ASN A 139 -8.63 6.95 12.85
C ASN A 139 -8.30 8.45 12.70
N LEU A 140 -7.04 8.79 12.40
CA LEU A 140 -6.62 10.17 12.18
C LEU A 140 -7.36 10.80 11.00
N LEU A 141 -7.73 10.01 9.99
CA LEU A 141 -8.43 10.44 8.78
C LEU A 141 -9.95 10.25 8.83
N ALA A 142 -10.52 9.83 9.96
CA ALA A 142 -11.95 9.54 10.08
C ALA A 142 -12.86 10.73 9.71
N ASP A 143 -12.40 11.97 9.99
CA ASP A 143 -13.13 13.20 9.67
C ASP A 143 -12.68 13.84 8.34
N PHE A 144 -11.80 13.19 7.58
CA PHE A 144 -11.32 13.74 6.31
C PHE A 144 -12.44 13.66 5.24
N PRO A 145 -12.70 14.74 4.49
CA PRO A 145 -13.70 14.73 3.41
C PRO A 145 -13.18 13.93 2.20
N VAL A 146 -13.46 12.63 2.17
CA VAL A 146 -12.95 11.67 1.16
C VAL A 146 -13.19 12.10 -0.29
N ASN A 147 -14.27 12.83 -0.57
CA ASN A 147 -14.61 13.35 -1.89
C ASN A 147 -13.65 14.44 -2.41
N LYS A 148 -12.73 14.94 -1.57
CA LYS A 148 -11.65 15.82 -2.02
C LYS A 148 -10.49 15.07 -2.67
N LEU A 149 -10.38 13.75 -2.46
CA LEU A 149 -9.32 12.96 -3.07
C LEU A 149 -9.70 12.53 -4.48
N SER A 150 -8.74 12.62 -5.38
CA SER A 150 -8.83 12.04 -6.71
C SER A 150 -8.45 10.56 -6.70
N GLU A 151 -8.99 9.78 -7.63
CA GLU A 151 -8.47 8.46 -7.92
C GLU A 151 -7.17 8.59 -8.74
N VAL A 152 -6.03 8.22 -8.15
CA VAL A 152 -4.69 8.38 -8.75
C VAL A 152 -4.32 7.24 -9.69
N ILE A 153 -4.86 6.05 -9.41
CA ILE A 153 -4.81 4.88 -10.29
C ILE A 153 -6.23 4.40 -10.47
N LYS A 154 -6.79 4.60 -11.67
CA LYS A 154 -8.15 4.19 -11.98
C LYS A 154 -8.35 2.69 -11.72
N ASN A 155 -9.45 2.35 -11.04
CA ASN A 155 -9.87 0.99 -10.74
C ASN A 155 -8.80 0.18 -10.01
N PHE A 156 -8.06 0.82 -9.09
CA PHE A 156 -6.89 0.17 -8.50
C PHE A 156 -7.23 -1.14 -7.79
N HIS A 157 -8.15 -1.06 -6.82
CA HIS A 157 -8.76 -2.19 -6.08
C HIS A 157 -10.22 -2.44 -6.47
N ASN A 158 -10.58 -2.14 -7.72
CA ASN A 158 -11.86 -2.60 -8.25
C ASN A 158 -11.69 -4.04 -8.76
N THR A 159 -11.89 -5.01 -7.87
CA THR A 159 -11.63 -6.42 -8.15
C THR A 159 -12.52 -6.97 -9.27
N GLU A 160 -13.72 -6.42 -9.49
CA GLU A 160 -14.57 -6.76 -10.64
C GLU A 160 -13.90 -6.37 -11.98
N ASP A 161 -13.39 -5.14 -12.09
CA ASP A 161 -12.70 -4.67 -13.29
C ASP A 161 -11.38 -5.44 -13.51
N ARG A 162 -10.68 -5.79 -12.42
CA ARG A 162 -9.50 -6.66 -12.48
C ARG A 162 -9.85 -8.04 -13.00
N PHE A 163 -10.98 -8.60 -12.59
CA PHE A 163 -11.45 -9.90 -13.06
C PHE A 163 -11.87 -9.86 -14.54
N VAL A 164 -12.51 -8.78 -15.00
CA VAL A 164 -12.80 -8.57 -16.43
C VAL A 164 -11.50 -8.52 -17.25
N THR A 165 -10.49 -7.80 -16.75
CA THR A 165 -9.16 -7.73 -17.39
C THR A 165 -8.50 -9.11 -17.47
N PHE A 166 -8.56 -9.87 -16.37
CA PHE A 166 -8.03 -11.23 -16.31
C PHE A 166 -8.71 -12.16 -17.34
N LYS A 167 -10.05 -12.13 -17.45
CA LYS A 167 -10.79 -12.88 -18.47
C LYS A 167 -10.38 -12.48 -19.90
N ALA A 168 -10.12 -11.20 -20.15
CA ALA A 168 -9.63 -10.74 -21.45
C ALA A 168 -8.22 -11.29 -21.76
N GLN A 169 -7.31 -11.26 -20.79
CA GLN A 169 -5.95 -11.80 -20.95
C GLN A 169 -5.95 -13.30 -21.25
N ILE A 170 -6.83 -14.08 -20.62
CA ILE A 170 -7.05 -15.51 -20.94
C ILE A 170 -7.49 -15.69 -22.39
N ASN A 171 -8.38 -14.84 -22.89
CA ASN A 171 -8.86 -14.95 -24.28
C ASN A 171 -7.82 -14.55 -25.32
N GLU A 172 -6.96 -13.56 -24.99
CA GLU A 172 -5.88 -13.12 -25.88
C GLU A 172 -4.75 -14.14 -25.98
N ASP A 173 -4.37 -14.77 -24.86
CA ASP A 173 -3.33 -15.79 -24.72
C ASP A 173 -2.14 -15.64 -25.70
N PRO A 174 -1.45 -14.48 -25.71
CA PRO A 174 -0.50 -14.13 -26.77
C PRO A 174 0.70 -15.06 -26.86
N LEU A 175 0.98 -15.82 -25.80
CA LEU A 175 2.09 -16.77 -25.72
C LEU A 175 1.64 -18.24 -25.69
N GLY A 176 0.34 -18.53 -25.76
CA GLY A 176 -0.16 -19.90 -25.71
C GLY A 176 0.02 -20.58 -24.34
N ARG A 177 0.10 -19.79 -23.26
CA ARG A 177 0.39 -20.23 -21.88
C ARG A 177 -0.85 -20.75 -21.14
N VAL A 178 -2.06 -20.37 -21.57
CA VAL A 178 -3.32 -20.77 -20.92
C VAL A 178 -3.45 -22.29 -20.79
N LYS A 179 -2.99 -23.05 -21.80
CA LYS A 179 -3.04 -24.51 -21.78
C LYS A 179 -2.28 -25.15 -20.60
N ASP A 180 -1.29 -24.44 -20.06
CA ASP A 180 -0.36 -24.92 -19.04
C ASP A 180 -0.79 -24.51 -17.61
N VAL A 181 -1.84 -23.68 -17.47
CA VAL A 181 -2.28 -23.10 -16.18
C VAL A 181 -3.80 -23.15 -15.98
N LYS A 182 -4.45 -24.19 -16.52
CA LYS A 182 -5.91 -24.33 -16.46
C LYS A 182 -6.44 -24.44 -15.03
N GLU A 183 -5.73 -25.16 -14.16
CA GLU A 183 -6.14 -25.36 -12.77
C GLU A 183 -6.11 -24.03 -12.00
N GLU A 184 -5.08 -23.21 -12.22
CA GLU A 184 -4.97 -21.87 -11.63
C GLU A 184 -6.06 -20.93 -12.16
N ILE A 185 -6.40 -20.99 -13.45
CA ILE A 185 -7.50 -20.22 -14.03
C ILE A 185 -8.83 -20.64 -13.40
N ASP A 186 -9.12 -21.94 -13.39
CA ASP A 186 -10.38 -22.49 -12.85
C ASP A 186 -10.54 -22.16 -11.37
N PHE A 187 -9.44 -22.13 -10.60
CA PHE A 187 -9.46 -21.71 -9.20
C PHE A 187 -10.08 -20.32 -9.02
N PHE A 188 -9.65 -19.35 -9.82
CA PHE A 188 -10.14 -17.97 -9.75
C PHE A 188 -11.54 -17.82 -10.37
N LEU A 189 -11.83 -18.49 -11.50
CA LEU A 189 -13.13 -18.44 -12.14
C LEU A 189 -14.25 -18.98 -11.22
N ASN A 190 -13.97 -20.05 -10.47
CA ASN A 190 -14.93 -20.62 -9.51
C ASN A 190 -15.17 -19.75 -8.26
N ARG A 191 -14.45 -18.63 -8.14
CA ARG A 191 -14.50 -17.70 -7.00
C ARG A 191 -14.85 -16.26 -7.42
N GLU A 192 -15.51 -16.10 -8.58
CA GLU A 192 -15.95 -14.78 -9.09
C GLU A 192 -16.77 -13.98 -8.06
N GLU A 193 -17.52 -14.64 -7.17
CA GLU A 193 -18.30 -13.96 -6.12
C GLU A 193 -17.45 -13.09 -5.17
N TYR A 194 -16.16 -13.39 -4.97
CA TYR A 194 -15.26 -12.55 -4.17
C TYR A 194 -15.08 -11.15 -4.77
N THR A 195 -15.20 -11.02 -6.09
CA THR A 195 -15.03 -9.73 -6.77
C THR A 195 -16.12 -8.73 -6.40
N HIS A 196 -17.31 -9.21 -6.00
CA HIS A 196 -18.49 -8.38 -5.80
C HIS A 196 -18.71 -7.91 -4.35
N ILE A 197 -17.96 -8.44 -3.38
CA ILE A 197 -18.26 -8.28 -1.94
C ILE A 197 -18.34 -6.80 -1.54
N PHE A 198 -17.29 -6.03 -1.83
CA PHE A 198 -17.21 -4.63 -1.38
C PHE A 198 -18.06 -3.70 -2.23
N ASN A 199 -18.16 -3.92 -3.55
CA ASN A 199 -19.01 -3.12 -4.42
C ASN A 199 -20.49 -3.29 -4.05
N ARG A 200 -20.95 -4.51 -3.75
CA ARG A 200 -22.32 -4.75 -3.25
C ARG A 200 -22.55 -4.09 -1.89
N ALA A 201 -21.60 -4.21 -0.95
CA ALA A 201 -21.71 -3.60 0.37
C ALA A 201 -21.75 -2.06 0.31
N LEU A 202 -20.96 -1.44 -0.58
CA LEU A 202 -21.00 -0.01 -0.86
C LEU A 202 -22.34 0.41 -1.49
N ALA A 203 -22.80 -0.31 -2.51
CA ALA A 203 -24.06 -0.02 -3.19
C ALA A 203 -25.28 -0.13 -2.25
N ASN A 204 -25.21 -1.04 -1.27
CA ASN A 204 -26.22 -1.23 -0.23
C ASN A 204 -26.08 -0.25 0.95
N ASN A 205 -25.07 0.63 0.96
CA ASN A 205 -24.72 1.53 2.07
C ASN A 205 -24.44 0.80 3.39
N GLU A 206 -23.97 -0.45 3.34
CA GLU A 206 -23.56 -1.20 4.54
C GLU A 206 -22.17 -0.75 5.02
N ILE A 207 -21.33 -0.31 4.09
CA ILE A 207 -20.00 0.27 4.34
C ILE A 207 -19.84 1.61 3.61
N SER A 208 -18.81 2.36 3.97
CA SER A 208 -18.56 3.71 3.44
C SER A 208 -17.20 3.82 2.76
N LEU A 209 -17.08 4.77 1.83
CA LEU A 209 -15.77 5.17 1.31
C LEU A 209 -14.98 5.89 2.40
N LYS A 210 -13.70 5.56 2.51
CA LYS A 210 -12.72 6.16 3.42
C LYS A 210 -11.47 6.55 2.65
N VAL A 211 -10.59 7.31 3.29
CA VAL A 211 -9.23 7.49 2.79
C VAL A 211 -8.46 6.21 3.06
N THR A 212 -7.95 5.55 2.02
CA THR A 212 -7.16 4.32 2.13
C THR A 212 -5.77 4.52 1.57
N HIS A 213 -4.80 3.81 2.14
CA HIS A 213 -3.41 3.81 1.69
C HIS A 213 -3.24 3.03 0.38
N ASN A 214 -3.88 1.86 0.29
CA ASN A 214 -3.89 0.93 -0.85
C ASN A 214 -2.55 0.21 -1.14
N ASP A 215 -1.52 0.38 -0.33
CA ASP A 215 -0.27 -0.40 -0.39
C ASP A 215 0.30 -0.56 1.03
N THR A 216 -0.31 -1.42 1.83
CA THR A 216 -0.10 -1.45 3.29
C THR A 216 0.95 -2.49 3.71
N LYS A 217 2.04 -2.53 2.97
CA LYS A 217 3.21 -3.36 3.30
C LYS A 217 3.93 -2.82 4.52
N LEU A 218 4.60 -3.71 5.24
CA LEU A 218 5.35 -3.37 6.46
C LEU A 218 6.45 -2.32 6.20
N ASN A 219 7.07 -2.34 5.02
CA ASN A 219 8.12 -1.40 4.64
C ASN A 219 7.60 0.01 4.29
N ASN A 220 6.28 0.21 4.32
CA ASN A 220 5.64 1.53 4.26
C ASN A 220 5.34 2.09 5.66
N ILE A 221 5.98 1.54 6.70
CA ILE A 221 5.89 2.03 8.07
C ILE A 221 7.30 2.30 8.61
N LEU A 222 7.50 3.52 9.09
CA LEU A 222 8.66 3.86 9.90
C LEU A 222 8.35 3.56 11.36
N PHE A 223 9.24 2.82 12.00
CA PHE A 223 9.20 2.52 13.43
C PHE A 223 10.25 3.34 14.14
N ASP A 224 9.94 3.81 15.35
CA ASP A 224 10.92 4.50 16.18
C ASP A 224 12.05 3.52 16.58
N LYS A 225 13.30 3.94 16.38
CA LYS A 225 14.48 3.08 16.49
C LYS A 225 14.67 2.52 17.91
N ASP A 226 14.29 3.28 18.93
CA ASP A 226 14.52 2.91 20.33
C ASP A 226 13.32 2.15 20.89
N THR A 227 12.11 2.68 20.72
CA THR A 227 10.89 2.10 21.30
C THR A 227 10.32 0.95 20.47
N LYS A 228 10.67 0.86 19.19
CA LYS A 228 10.12 -0.07 18.19
C LYS A 228 8.62 0.10 17.95
N LYS A 229 8.03 1.23 18.35
CA LYS A 229 6.64 1.56 18.08
C LYS A 229 6.48 2.10 16.66
N ALA A 230 5.34 1.84 16.04
CA ALA A 230 5.01 2.48 14.78
C ALA A 230 4.97 4.01 14.94
N LEU A 231 5.59 4.72 14.01
CA LEU A 231 5.74 6.17 14.07
C LEU A 231 5.03 6.87 12.91
N CYS A 232 5.31 6.47 11.66
CA CYS A 232 4.78 7.16 10.48
C CYS A 232 4.48 6.16 9.37
N VAL A 233 3.31 6.28 8.75
CA VAL A 233 3.00 5.63 7.48
C VAL A 233 3.59 6.48 6.35
N ILE A 234 4.31 5.86 5.43
CA ILE A 234 4.97 6.49 4.29
C ILE A 234 4.48 5.88 2.97
N ASP A 235 4.96 6.38 1.84
CA ASP A 235 4.53 5.95 0.49
C ASP A 235 3.05 6.21 0.18
N LEU A 236 2.62 7.46 0.41
CA LEU A 236 1.24 7.91 0.24
C LEU A 236 0.81 8.08 -1.23
N ASP A 237 1.49 7.43 -2.17
CA ASP A 237 1.28 7.61 -3.62
C ASP A 237 -0.04 7.04 -4.12
N THR A 238 -0.50 5.98 -3.47
CA THR A 238 -1.75 5.32 -3.77
C THR A 238 -2.88 5.79 -2.85
N ILE A 239 -2.71 6.91 -2.13
CA ILE A 239 -3.76 7.42 -1.27
C ILE A 239 -4.93 7.98 -2.07
N MET A 240 -6.10 7.40 -1.87
CA MET A 240 -7.32 7.74 -2.60
C MET A 240 -8.55 7.16 -1.89
N PRO A 241 -9.77 7.43 -2.37
CA PRO A 241 -10.97 6.80 -1.83
C PRO A 241 -10.95 5.28 -2.00
N GLY A 242 -11.30 4.55 -0.95
CA GLY A 242 -11.44 3.09 -0.94
C GLY A 242 -12.25 2.61 0.25
N VAL A 243 -12.15 1.33 0.60
CA VAL A 243 -12.75 0.78 1.83
C VAL A 243 -11.66 0.28 2.76
N ALA A 244 -11.84 0.41 4.08
CA ALA A 244 -10.83 0.02 5.08
C ALA A 244 -10.34 -1.43 4.93
N ALA A 245 -11.21 -2.32 4.43
CA ALA A 245 -10.87 -3.71 4.19
C ALA A 245 -9.79 -3.93 3.12
N PHE A 246 -9.55 -2.97 2.23
CA PHE A 246 -8.43 -3.03 1.26
C PHE A 246 -7.10 -2.91 1.99
N ASP A 247 -6.93 -1.87 2.81
CA ASP A 247 -5.73 -1.64 3.62
C ASP A 247 -5.49 -2.81 4.59
N PHE A 248 -6.53 -3.26 5.28
CA PHE A 248 -6.44 -4.41 6.16
C PHE A 248 -6.02 -5.68 5.40
N GLY A 249 -6.68 -5.93 4.27
CA GLY A 249 -6.50 -7.14 3.49
C GLY A 249 -5.12 -7.27 2.86
N ASP A 250 -4.58 -6.17 2.31
CA ASP A 250 -3.26 -6.19 1.68
C ASP A 250 -2.14 -6.38 2.70
N SER A 251 -2.28 -5.82 3.92
CA SER A 251 -1.37 -6.11 5.03
C SER A 251 -1.39 -7.58 5.42
N ILE A 252 -2.56 -8.20 5.55
CA ILE A 252 -2.68 -9.62 5.90
C ILE A 252 -2.10 -10.51 4.78
N ARG A 253 -2.44 -10.24 3.52
CA ARG A 253 -1.94 -10.97 2.35
C ARG A 253 -0.42 -11.08 2.34
N PHE A 254 0.25 -9.98 2.66
CA PHE A 254 1.72 -9.92 2.69
C PHE A 254 2.30 -10.42 4.02
N GLY A 255 1.81 -9.90 5.14
CA GLY A 255 2.45 -10.03 6.45
C GLY A 255 2.01 -11.25 7.28
N ALA A 256 0.87 -11.85 6.97
CA ALA A 256 0.40 -13.09 7.62
C ALA A 256 0.65 -14.35 6.77
N ASN A 257 1.39 -14.23 5.67
CA ASN A 257 1.80 -15.38 4.88
C ASN A 257 3.10 -15.98 5.45
N LYS A 258 3.09 -17.27 5.76
CA LYS A 258 4.27 -18.01 6.24
C LYS A 258 5.39 -18.07 5.19
N GLY A 259 5.04 -18.04 3.91
CA GLY A 259 5.97 -18.07 2.79
C GLY A 259 6.18 -16.68 2.18
N LEU A 260 7.21 -16.56 1.36
CA LEU A 260 7.40 -15.38 0.50
C LEU A 260 6.30 -15.32 -0.58
N GLU A 261 6.07 -14.13 -1.13
CA GLU A 261 5.08 -13.93 -2.21
C GLU A 261 5.39 -14.77 -3.45
N ASP A 262 6.65 -15.11 -3.70
CA ASP A 262 7.13 -15.85 -4.87
C ASP A 262 7.71 -17.24 -4.52
N GLU A 263 7.40 -17.78 -3.33
CA GLU A 263 7.90 -19.07 -2.85
C GLU A 263 7.47 -20.24 -3.75
N PRO A 264 8.41 -20.95 -4.41
CA PRO A 264 8.08 -22.11 -5.25
C PRO A 264 7.59 -23.32 -4.45
N ASP A 265 8.04 -23.48 -3.20
CA ASP A 265 7.60 -24.57 -2.31
C ASP A 265 6.32 -24.19 -1.56
N LEU A 266 5.17 -24.50 -2.16
CA LEU A 266 3.85 -24.19 -1.61
C LEU A 266 3.57 -24.85 -0.24
N SER A 267 4.38 -25.81 0.22
CA SER A 267 4.24 -26.37 1.57
C SER A 267 4.58 -25.36 2.68
N LYS A 268 5.30 -24.29 2.34
CA LYS A 268 5.64 -23.19 3.26
C LYS A 268 4.64 -22.04 3.22
N VAL A 269 3.72 -22.05 2.27
CA VAL A 269 2.73 -20.99 2.07
C VAL A 269 1.46 -21.34 2.85
N GLY A 270 0.95 -20.37 3.59
CA GLY A 270 -0.27 -20.51 4.38
C GLY A 270 -0.46 -19.32 5.30
N LEU A 271 -1.68 -19.17 5.79
CA LEU A 271 -2.03 -18.18 6.79
C LEU A 271 -1.37 -18.54 8.12
N ASP A 272 -0.68 -17.58 8.71
CA ASP A 272 -0.33 -17.59 10.11
C ASP A 272 -1.43 -16.91 10.91
N ILE A 273 -2.23 -17.71 11.62
CA ILE A 273 -3.38 -17.21 12.36
C ILE A 273 -2.97 -16.36 13.56
N GLU A 274 -1.80 -16.60 14.16
CA GLU A 274 -1.29 -15.79 15.26
C GLU A 274 -0.90 -14.40 14.76
N LEU A 275 -0.29 -14.32 13.58
CA LEU A 275 -0.01 -13.05 12.90
C LEU A 275 -1.31 -12.34 12.50
N PHE A 276 -2.29 -13.06 11.94
CA PHE A 276 -3.61 -12.50 11.63
C PHE A 276 -4.26 -11.87 12.88
N GLU A 277 -4.27 -12.58 14.01
CA GLU A 277 -4.81 -12.07 15.27
C GLU A 277 -4.03 -10.86 15.79
N ALA A 278 -2.69 -10.91 15.75
CA ALA A 278 -1.84 -9.82 16.20
C ALA A 278 -2.09 -8.52 15.43
N PHE A 279 -2.14 -8.58 14.10
CA PHE A 279 -2.45 -7.42 13.26
C PHE A 279 -3.88 -6.93 13.48
N THR A 280 -4.85 -7.85 13.52
CA THR A 280 -6.26 -7.52 13.74
C THR A 280 -6.46 -6.75 15.05
N ARG A 281 -5.81 -7.21 16.13
CA ARG A 281 -5.82 -6.52 17.41
C ARG A 281 -5.28 -5.11 17.30
N GLY A 282 -4.07 -4.93 16.74
CA GLY A 282 -3.45 -3.61 16.60
C GLY A 282 -4.31 -2.66 15.76
N PHE A 283 -4.82 -3.15 14.63
CA PHE A 283 -5.64 -2.38 13.70
C PHE A 283 -6.95 -1.90 14.34
N LEU A 284 -7.70 -2.80 14.97
CA LEU A 284 -9.00 -2.47 15.55
C LEU A 284 -8.89 -1.64 16.83
N GLU A 285 -7.86 -1.85 17.66
CA GLU A 285 -7.59 -1.00 18.82
C GLU A 285 -7.27 0.45 18.41
N ALA A 286 -6.55 0.63 17.29
CA ALA A 286 -6.15 1.94 16.80
C ALA A 286 -7.21 2.65 15.95
N CYS A 287 -8.08 1.91 15.25
CA CYS A 287 -9.17 2.46 14.43
C CYS A 287 -10.17 3.31 15.23
N GLY A 288 -10.24 3.15 16.55
CA GLY A 288 -11.17 3.89 17.40
C GLY A 288 -12.62 3.68 16.96
N LYS A 289 -13.32 4.77 16.62
CA LYS A 289 -14.72 4.75 16.13
C LYS A 289 -14.84 5.02 14.64
N SER A 290 -13.74 4.92 13.89
CA SER A 290 -13.72 5.20 12.45
C SER A 290 -14.45 4.16 11.61
N LEU A 291 -14.63 2.94 12.15
CA LEU A 291 -15.30 1.83 11.49
C LEU A 291 -16.69 1.60 12.08
N ASN A 292 -17.66 1.35 11.20
CA ASN A 292 -18.97 0.85 11.60
C ASN A 292 -18.92 -0.67 11.84
N LYS A 293 -19.98 -1.23 12.45
CA LYS A 293 -20.06 -2.66 12.77
C LYS A 293 -19.84 -3.56 11.54
N ARG A 294 -20.47 -3.25 10.40
CA ARG A 294 -20.32 -4.04 9.18
C ARG A 294 -18.90 -3.99 8.64
N GLU A 295 -18.28 -2.81 8.64
CA GLU A 295 -16.90 -2.61 8.20
C GLU A 295 -15.94 -3.49 8.99
N ILE A 296 -16.18 -3.67 10.29
CA ILE A 296 -15.44 -4.62 11.13
C ILE A 296 -15.78 -6.06 10.70
N GLU A 297 -17.05 -6.46 10.67
CA GLU A 297 -17.47 -7.84 10.35
C GLU A 297 -16.85 -8.40 9.07
N ILE A 298 -16.63 -7.56 8.03
CA ILE A 298 -16.14 -8.01 6.73
C ILE A 298 -14.62 -7.92 6.55
N LEU A 299 -13.83 -7.52 7.57
CA LEU A 299 -12.38 -7.39 7.44
C LEU A 299 -11.68 -8.70 7.03
N HIS A 300 -12.16 -9.84 7.55
CA HIS A 300 -11.63 -11.15 7.17
C HIS A 300 -11.79 -11.43 5.66
N MET A 301 -12.86 -10.93 5.03
CA MET A 301 -13.01 -11.00 3.58
C MET A 301 -12.07 -10.05 2.84
N GLY A 302 -11.63 -8.96 3.47
CA GLY A 302 -10.59 -8.08 2.94
C GLY A 302 -9.32 -8.85 2.62
N ALA A 303 -8.85 -9.69 3.55
CA ALA A 303 -7.69 -10.54 3.34
C ALA A 303 -7.85 -11.46 2.12
N ILE A 304 -9.00 -12.12 1.97
CA ILE A 304 -9.29 -13.02 0.86
C ILE A 304 -9.37 -12.27 -0.47
N VAL A 305 -10.13 -11.17 -0.52
CA VAL A 305 -10.35 -10.40 -1.76
C VAL A 305 -9.05 -9.75 -2.24
N MET A 306 -8.24 -9.19 -1.33
CA MET A 306 -6.96 -8.60 -1.69
C MET A 306 -5.95 -9.65 -2.17
N THR A 307 -5.95 -10.84 -1.56
CA THR A 307 -5.15 -11.98 -2.04
C THR A 307 -5.62 -12.46 -3.41
N TYR A 308 -6.94 -12.56 -3.60
CA TYR A 308 -7.57 -12.94 -4.87
C TYR A 308 -7.23 -11.95 -5.99
N GLU A 309 -7.41 -10.65 -5.75
CA GLU A 309 -7.13 -9.60 -6.72
C GLU A 309 -5.66 -9.63 -7.15
N CYS A 310 -4.74 -9.77 -6.18
CA CYS A 310 -3.31 -9.88 -6.47
C CYS A 310 -3.01 -11.15 -7.28
N GLY A 311 -3.62 -12.28 -6.93
CA GLY A 311 -3.48 -13.55 -7.62
C GLY A 311 -3.89 -13.50 -9.10
N ILE A 312 -5.07 -12.94 -9.41
CA ILE A 312 -5.52 -12.79 -10.81
C ILE A 312 -4.64 -11.81 -11.59
N ARG A 313 -4.08 -10.79 -10.94
CA ARG A 313 -3.16 -9.85 -11.57
C ARG A 313 -1.84 -10.54 -11.94
N PHE A 314 -1.28 -11.37 -11.05
CA PHE A 314 -0.07 -12.13 -11.35
C PHE A 314 -0.30 -13.17 -12.45
N LEU A 315 -1.37 -13.96 -12.37
CA LEU A 315 -1.67 -14.98 -13.37
C LEU A 315 -1.99 -14.35 -14.72
N GLY A 316 -2.78 -13.27 -14.73
CA GLY A 316 -3.09 -12.50 -15.93
C GLY A 316 -1.83 -11.91 -16.59
N ASP A 317 -0.90 -11.37 -15.80
CA ASP A 317 0.38 -10.86 -16.33
C ASP A 317 1.25 -11.99 -16.87
N TYR A 318 1.32 -13.14 -16.20
CA TYR A 318 2.00 -14.33 -16.72
C TYR A 318 1.44 -14.75 -18.09
N ILE A 319 0.11 -14.81 -18.24
CA ILE A 319 -0.53 -15.15 -19.53
C ILE A 319 -0.23 -14.07 -20.59
N ALA A 320 -0.27 -12.79 -20.21
CA ALA A 320 -0.04 -11.66 -21.11
C ALA A 320 1.44 -11.46 -21.51
N GLY A 321 2.37 -12.21 -20.90
CA GLY A 321 3.79 -12.19 -21.19
C GLY A 321 4.64 -11.29 -20.28
N ASP A 322 4.30 -11.21 -19.00
CA ASP A 322 5.09 -10.59 -17.93
C ASP A 322 5.42 -9.11 -18.21
N LYS A 323 4.40 -8.33 -18.58
CA LYS A 323 4.53 -6.94 -19.03
C LYS A 323 4.37 -5.93 -17.91
N TYR A 324 3.67 -6.29 -16.84
CA TYR A 324 3.32 -5.40 -15.75
C TYR A 324 4.29 -5.54 -14.57
N PHE A 325 4.47 -6.75 -14.05
CA PHE A 325 5.35 -7.03 -12.92
C PHE A 325 6.75 -7.39 -13.39
N LYS A 326 7.77 -6.84 -12.74
CA LYS A 326 9.16 -7.26 -12.97
C LYS A 326 9.34 -8.72 -12.56
N ILE A 327 9.96 -9.49 -13.44
CA ILE A 327 10.34 -10.88 -13.19
C ILE A 327 11.86 -11.00 -13.03
N ALA A 328 12.31 -11.93 -12.18
CA ALA A 328 13.73 -12.22 -11.95
C ALA A 328 14.13 -13.61 -12.49
N ARG A 329 13.14 -14.43 -12.84
CA ARG A 329 13.29 -15.81 -13.28
C ARG A 329 12.10 -16.22 -14.15
N GLU A 330 12.25 -17.32 -14.88
CA GLU A 330 11.14 -17.94 -15.59
C GLU A 330 10.02 -18.34 -14.60
N ASN A 331 8.76 -18.23 -15.04
CA ASN A 331 7.56 -18.54 -14.26
C ASN A 331 7.38 -17.74 -12.97
N HIS A 332 8.10 -16.64 -12.78
CA HIS A 332 8.06 -15.88 -11.53
C HIS A 332 6.64 -15.41 -11.17
N ASN A 333 5.89 -14.84 -12.13
CA ASN A 333 4.51 -14.43 -11.88
C ASN A 333 3.55 -15.62 -11.72
N LEU A 334 3.83 -16.77 -12.32
CA LEU A 334 3.04 -17.98 -12.10
C LEU A 334 3.22 -18.50 -10.67
N ASP A 335 4.45 -18.53 -10.18
CA ASP A 335 4.71 -18.94 -8.80
C ASP A 335 4.07 -17.96 -7.81
N ARG A 336 4.14 -16.65 -8.07
CA ARG A 336 3.40 -15.65 -7.30
C ARG A 336 1.89 -15.91 -7.29
N ALA A 337 1.29 -16.20 -8.44
CA ALA A 337 -0.12 -16.55 -8.50
C ALA A 337 -0.45 -17.80 -7.66
N ARG A 338 0.41 -18.83 -7.71
CA ARG A 338 0.24 -20.08 -6.94
C ARG A 338 0.35 -19.86 -5.44
N THR A 339 1.23 -18.97 -4.97
CA THR A 339 1.26 -18.61 -3.55
C THR A 339 -0.04 -17.96 -3.11
N GLN A 340 -0.61 -17.06 -3.94
CA GLN A 340 -1.90 -16.42 -3.64
C GLN A 340 -3.03 -17.45 -3.61
N ILE A 341 -3.05 -18.40 -4.55
CA ILE A 341 -4.02 -19.52 -4.57
C ILE A 341 -3.93 -20.33 -3.28
N LYS A 342 -2.73 -20.78 -2.91
CA LYS A 342 -2.52 -21.56 -1.69
C LYS A 342 -2.94 -20.80 -0.44
N LEU A 343 -2.63 -19.51 -0.36
CA LEU A 343 -3.01 -18.66 0.76
C LEU A 343 -4.54 -18.48 0.86
N ILE A 344 -5.24 -18.27 -0.27
CA ILE A 344 -6.70 -18.19 -0.29
C ILE A 344 -7.33 -19.51 0.19
N SER A 345 -6.85 -20.66 -0.29
CA SER A 345 -7.35 -21.95 0.18
C SER A 345 -7.16 -22.13 1.69
N ASP A 346 -6.02 -21.72 2.22
CA ASP A 346 -5.74 -21.79 3.66
C ASP A 346 -6.65 -20.83 4.46
N MET A 347 -6.90 -19.61 3.95
CA MET A 347 -7.86 -18.66 4.53
C MET A 347 -9.30 -19.19 4.51
N GLU A 348 -9.71 -19.87 3.43
CA GLU A 348 -11.02 -20.50 3.31
C GLU A 348 -11.21 -21.62 4.35
N GLU A 349 -10.17 -22.40 4.60
CA GLU A 349 -10.18 -23.43 5.66
C GLU A 349 -10.28 -22.82 7.08
N HIS A 350 -9.72 -21.62 7.29
CA HIS A 350 -9.71 -20.92 8.58
C HIS A 350 -10.76 -19.79 8.69
N ILE A 351 -11.71 -19.71 7.75
CA ILE A 351 -12.64 -18.57 7.63
C ILE A 351 -13.42 -18.28 8.92
N GLU A 352 -13.89 -19.34 9.59
CA GLU A 352 -14.64 -19.21 10.85
C GLU A 352 -13.78 -18.74 12.01
N GLU A 353 -12.48 -19.05 12.01
CA GLU A 353 -11.53 -18.57 13.00
C GLU A 353 -11.19 -17.10 12.77
N MET A 354 -10.88 -16.73 11.53
CA MET A 354 -10.64 -15.34 11.12
C MET A 354 -11.84 -14.45 11.48
N LYS A 355 -13.05 -14.91 11.18
CA LYS A 355 -14.29 -14.21 11.52
C LYS A 355 -14.43 -14.02 13.03
N LYS A 356 -14.25 -15.07 13.84
CA LYS A 356 -14.32 -14.99 15.30
C LYS A 356 -13.30 -14.00 15.87
N ILE A 357 -12.08 -13.96 15.33
CA ILE A 357 -11.03 -13.03 15.78
C ILE A 357 -11.49 -11.58 15.59
N VAL A 358 -12.05 -11.27 14.42
CA VAL A 358 -12.54 -9.92 14.09
C VAL A 358 -13.76 -9.55 14.94
N GLU A 359 -14.70 -10.48 15.14
CA GLU A 359 -15.93 -10.26 15.90
C GLU A 359 -15.69 -10.00 17.41
N LYS A 360 -14.49 -10.26 17.95
CA LYS A 360 -14.13 -9.89 19.34
C LYS A 360 -14.22 -8.38 19.62
N TYR A 361 -14.24 -7.55 18.57
CA TYR A 361 -14.16 -6.09 18.63
C TYR A 361 -15.46 -5.37 18.23
N ILE A 362 -16.56 -6.11 18.11
CA ILE A 362 -17.92 -5.59 17.87
C ILE A 362 -18.67 -5.53 19.20
#